data_AF-A0A7S2XNH2-F1
#
_entry.id   AF-A0A7S2XNH2-F1
#
_cell.length_a   1.000
_cell.length_b   1.000
_cell.length_c   1.000
_cell.angle_alpha   90.00
_cell.angle_beta   90.00
_cell.angle_gamma   90.00
#
_symmetry.space_group_name_H-M   'P 1'
#
loop_
_entity.id
_entity.type
_entity.pdbx_description
1 polymer ?
#
loop_
_entity_poly.entity_id
_entity_poly.type
_entity_poly.pdbx_seq_one_letter_code
_entity_poly.pdbx_strand_id
1 'polypeptide(L)'
;KYLTTKALDSNMDPKECWVDKRKYPWSLIPSSALEKCANTQNRPLWACDRMARELMSIPYGDNYTSRERLTLIGQIDKLSNSIGACERIHQTAVPLNYARHSLRSLSLWLFTLPFAFVRDLGLLTGPVMAFTAWLLFGVYQIGYSIEDPFQGSLRLTNLCDAIRKDILDDSHVRETAFSLEDKRSKSEDSNDFNLINDTLVDFLNIPKSVEDEILKAVSSNIPSTIMN
;
A
#
# COMPACT_ATOMS: atom_id res chain seq x y z
N LYS A 1 12.37 -16.54 30.55
CA LYS A 1 13.44 -16.03 31.43
C LYS A 1 13.81 -14.62 30.97
N TYR A 2 13.04 -13.60 31.36
CA TYR A 2 13.39 -12.19 31.13
C TYR A 2 12.95 -11.41 32.36
N LEU A 3 13.94 -10.89 33.07
CA LEU A 3 13.81 -10.09 34.28
C LEU A 3 14.20 -8.65 33.93
N THR A 4 13.48 -7.75 34.61
CA THR A 4 13.90 -6.42 35.08
C THR A 4 14.10 -5.32 34.04
N THR A 5 13.11 -4.45 33.92
CA THR A 5 13.34 -3.03 34.24
C THR A 5 12.19 -2.57 35.14
N LYS A 6 12.50 -2.30 36.40
CA LYS A 6 11.59 -1.73 37.40
C LYS A 6 12.25 -0.43 37.84
N ALA A 7 11.80 0.70 37.29
CA ALA A 7 11.95 2.03 37.89
C ALA A 7 11.16 3.05 37.04
N LEU A 8 10.30 3.82 37.71
CA LEU A 8 9.57 5.01 37.23
C LEU A 8 8.22 4.73 36.54
N ASP A 9 7.19 4.41 37.30
CA ASP A 9 6.16 5.38 37.72
C ASP A 9 5.10 4.65 38.59
N SER A 10 4.71 5.28 39.68
CA SER A 10 3.88 4.71 40.75
C SER A 10 2.51 5.40 40.75
N ASN A 11 1.52 4.81 40.05
CA ASN A 11 0.06 4.88 40.26
C ASN A 11 -0.71 4.79 38.92
N MET A 12 -0.70 3.62 38.29
CA MET A 12 -1.71 3.28 37.30
C MET A 12 -1.85 1.76 37.33
N ASP A 13 -3.00 1.24 37.77
CA ASP A 13 -3.31 -0.18 37.61
C ASP A 13 -3.30 -0.47 36.10
N PRO A 14 -2.27 -1.17 35.57
CA PRO A 14 -2.24 -1.45 34.16
C PRO A 14 -3.25 -2.57 33.96
N LYS A 15 -4.37 -2.29 33.28
CA LYS A 15 -5.04 -3.34 32.52
C LYS A 15 -3.93 -4.06 31.75
N GLU A 16 -3.63 -5.30 32.11
CA GLU A 16 -2.61 -6.09 31.43
C GLU A 16 -3.01 -6.21 29.96
N CYS A 17 -2.50 -5.30 29.14
CA CYS A 17 -2.62 -5.37 27.70
C CYS A 17 -1.59 -6.41 27.25
N TRP A 18 -2.02 -7.67 27.18
CA TRP A 18 -1.22 -8.74 26.59
C TRP A 18 -1.10 -8.48 25.08
N VAL A 19 0.08 -8.03 24.64
CA VAL A 19 0.38 -7.78 23.23
C VAL A 19 1.11 -8.99 22.67
N ASP A 20 0.43 -9.79 21.86
CA ASP A 20 1.02 -10.95 21.20
C ASP A 20 2.03 -10.51 20.14
N LYS A 21 3.33 -10.61 20.48
CA LYS A 21 4.46 -10.20 19.63
C LYS A 21 4.64 -11.07 18.38
N ARG A 22 3.88 -12.17 18.25
CA ARG A 22 4.08 -13.18 17.19
C ARG A 22 3.27 -12.90 15.93
N LYS A 23 2.32 -11.95 15.97
CA LYS A 23 1.57 -11.50 14.79
C LYS A 23 2.05 -10.11 14.38
N TYR A 24 2.44 -10.01 13.12
CA TYR A 24 3.26 -9.02 12.44
C TYR A 24 3.04 -7.49 12.68
N PRO A 25 1.88 -6.92 13.06
CA PRO A 25 1.75 -5.44 13.17
C PRO A 25 2.69 -4.76 14.18
N TRP A 26 3.05 -5.42 15.29
CA TRP A 26 3.73 -4.77 16.41
C TRP A 26 5.26 -4.79 16.31
N SER A 27 5.81 -5.54 15.35
CA SER A 27 7.26 -5.59 15.09
C SER A 27 7.77 -4.30 14.44
N LEU A 28 6.88 -3.54 13.79
CA LEU A 28 7.20 -2.31 13.07
C LEU A 28 7.35 -1.08 14.00
N ILE A 29 6.83 -1.16 15.23
CA ILE A 29 6.82 -0.04 16.18
C ILE A 29 7.88 -0.30 17.27
N PRO A 30 8.74 0.68 17.59
CA PRO A 30 9.72 0.51 18.67
C PRO A 30 9.02 0.27 20.01
N SER A 31 9.62 -0.56 20.87
CA SER A 31 9.05 -0.97 22.16
C SER A 31 8.61 0.20 23.05
N SER A 32 9.29 1.35 22.96
CA SER A 32 8.97 2.57 23.72
C SER A 32 7.68 3.28 23.27
N ALA A 33 7.28 3.07 22.02
CA ALA A 33 6.10 3.69 21.42
C ALA A 33 4.90 2.72 21.44
N LEU A 34 5.15 1.42 21.60
CA LEU A 34 4.13 0.38 21.64
C LEU A 34 3.18 0.52 22.83
N GLU A 35 3.71 0.79 24.02
CA GLU A 35 2.90 0.98 25.25
C GLU A 35 1.95 2.18 25.12
N LYS A 36 2.46 3.29 24.57
CA LYS A 36 1.68 4.51 24.32
C LYS A 36 0.57 4.27 23.30
N CYS A 37 0.85 3.50 22.25
CA CYS A 37 -0.15 3.09 21.26
C CYS A 37 -1.22 2.18 21.89
N ALA A 38 -0.80 1.20 22.69
CA ALA A 38 -1.70 0.21 23.29
C ALA A 38 -2.70 0.84 24.27
N ASN A 39 -2.29 1.89 24.99
CA ASN A 39 -3.12 2.63 25.95
C ASN A 39 -4.09 3.62 25.28
N THR A 40 -3.94 3.91 23.98
CA THR A 40 -4.79 4.87 23.27
C THR A 40 -6.10 4.21 22.78
N GLN A 41 -7.21 4.96 22.82
CA GLN A 41 -8.53 4.48 22.40
C GLN A 41 -8.61 4.20 20.88
N ASN A 42 -8.04 5.10 20.06
CA ASN A 42 -7.98 4.94 18.61
C ASN A 42 -6.52 4.72 18.15
N ARG A 43 -6.14 3.44 18.05
CA ARG A 43 -4.78 3.00 17.66
C ARG A 43 -4.36 3.42 16.25
N PRO A 44 -5.17 3.26 15.18
CA PRO A 44 -4.74 3.66 13.83
C PRO A 44 -4.60 5.18 13.69
N LEU A 45 -5.47 5.97 14.35
CA LEU A 45 -5.33 7.43 14.35
C LEU A 45 -4.06 7.87 15.09
N TRP A 46 -3.74 7.23 16.23
CA TRP A 46 -2.50 7.48 16.96
C TRP A 46 -1.27 7.24 16.09
N ALA A 47 -1.27 6.21 15.24
CA ALA A 47 -0.17 5.94 14.32
C ALA A 47 0.03 7.07 13.29
N CYS A 48 -1.06 7.63 12.75
CA CYS A 48 -1.00 8.76 11.82
C CYS A 48 -0.46 10.03 12.47
N ASP A 49 -0.95 10.34 13.67
CA ASP A 49 -0.46 11.49 14.45
C ASP A 49 1.02 11.32 14.82
N ARG A 50 1.43 10.09 15.18
CA ARG A 50 2.84 9.80 15.45
C ARG A 50 3.72 10.01 14.22
N MET A 51 3.28 9.57 13.03
CA MET A 51 3.99 9.83 11.77
C MET A 51 4.10 11.33 11.48
N ALA A 52 3.04 12.10 11.70
CA ALA A 52 3.06 13.55 11.51
C ALA A 52 4.04 14.25 12.46
N ARG A 53 4.11 13.82 13.72
CA ARG A 53 5.08 14.34 14.69
C ARG A 53 6.52 14.05 14.31
N GLU A 54 6.81 12.83 13.85
CA GLU A 54 8.15 12.48 13.36
C GLU A 54 8.54 13.34 12.16
N LEU A 55 7.62 13.51 11.21
CA LEU A 55 7.83 14.38 10.05
C LEU A 55 8.05 15.85 10.43
N MET A 56 7.39 16.33 11.49
CA MET A 56 7.60 17.67 12.05
C MET A 56 8.95 17.81 12.77
N SER A 57 9.44 16.75 13.42
CA SER A 57 10.72 16.79 14.15
C SER A 57 11.96 16.96 13.27
N ILE A 58 11.85 16.64 11.98
CA ILE A 58 12.93 16.78 11.01
C ILE A 58 13.20 18.29 10.77
N PRO A 59 14.44 18.79 10.94
CA PRO A 59 14.78 20.19 10.71
C PRO A 59 14.71 20.56 9.22
N TYR A 60 14.49 21.84 8.91
CA TYR A 60 14.53 22.33 7.53
C TYR A 60 15.96 22.23 6.98
N GLY A 61 16.09 21.76 5.74
CA GLY A 61 17.37 21.68 5.02
C GLY A 61 17.16 21.92 3.52
N ASP A 62 18.24 21.95 2.75
CA ASP A 62 18.18 22.20 1.28
C ASP A 62 17.28 21.21 0.54
N ASN A 63 17.22 19.96 1.00
CA ASN A 63 16.37 18.90 0.44
C ASN A 63 15.05 18.69 1.22
N TYR A 64 14.76 19.54 2.22
CA TYR A 64 13.55 19.42 3.03
C TYR A 64 12.98 20.80 3.34
N THR A 65 12.32 21.35 2.32
CA THR A 65 11.71 22.67 2.32
C THR A 65 10.27 22.60 2.87
N SER A 66 9.71 23.75 3.27
CA SER A 66 8.31 23.86 3.73
C SER A 66 7.28 23.25 2.78
N ARG A 67 7.54 23.27 1.46
CA ARG A 67 6.66 22.70 0.43
C ARG A 67 6.59 21.17 0.51
N GLU A 68 7.72 20.50 0.70
CA GLU A 68 7.80 19.03 0.79
C GLU A 68 7.15 18.56 2.08
N ARG A 69 7.42 19.25 3.19
CA ARG A 69 6.75 19.02 4.47
C ARG A 69 5.23 19.11 4.34
N LEU A 70 4.72 20.17 3.72
CA LEU A 70 3.27 20.34 3.51
C LEU A 70 2.69 19.21 2.65
N THR A 71 3.41 18.79 1.61
CA THR A 71 2.99 17.69 0.73
C THR A 71 2.88 16.38 1.50
N LEU A 72 3.88 16.04 2.33
CA LEU A 72 3.90 14.81 3.12
C LEU A 72 2.84 14.82 4.23
N ILE A 73 2.67 15.95 4.95
CA ILE A 73 1.56 16.11 5.91
C ILE A 73 0.22 15.92 5.20
N GLY A 74 0.06 16.46 3.98
CA GLY A 74 -1.13 16.26 3.17
C GLY A 74 -1.41 14.79 2.82
N GLN A 75 -0.39 13.95 2.65
CA GLN A 75 -0.60 12.51 2.45
C GLN A 75 -1.03 11.82 3.75
N ILE A 76 -0.48 12.22 4.90
CA ILE A 76 -0.90 11.70 6.22
C ILE A 76 -2.35 12.08 6.50
N ASP A 77 -2.77 13.30 6.15
CA ASP A 77 -4.16 13.73 6.29
C ASP A 77 -5.12 12.90 5.43
N LYS A 78 -4.74 12.57 4.18
CA LYS A 78 -5.51 11.62 3.35
C LYS A 78 -5.64 10.24 3.99
N LEU A 79 -4.57 9.74 4.62
CA LEU A 79 -4.61 8.47 5.35
C LEU A 79 -5.55 8.54 6.57
N SER A 80 -5.46 9.62 7.35
CA SER A 80 -6.35 9.90 8.49
C SER A 80 -7.83 9.96 8.05
N ASN A 81 -8.12 10.67 6.97
CA ASN A 81 -9.47 10.75 6.38
C ASN A 81 -9.98 9.37 5.91
N SER A 82 -9.11 8.53 5.36
CA SER A 82 -9.46 7.17 4.95
C SER A 82 -9.77 6.28 6.16
N ILE A 83 -9.00 6.39 7.26
CA ILE A 83 -9.28 5.69 8.52
C ILE A 83 -10.64 6.12 9.08
N GLY A 84 -10.93 7.42 9.12
CA GLY A 84 -12.22 7.93 9.57
C GLY A 84 -13.39 7.48 8.68
N ALA A 85 -13.18 7.35 7.37
CA ALA A 85 -14.19 6.78 6.47
C ALA A 85 -14.48 5.31 6.78
N CYS A 86 -13.44 4.49 7.01
CA CYS A 86 -13.60 3.09 7.42
C CYS A 86 -14.28 2.96 8.79
N GLU A 87 -13.92 3.81 9.74
CA GLU A 87 -14.55 3.84 11.07
C GLU A 87 -16.04 4.19 10.97
N ARG A 88 -16.41 5.16 10.14
CA ARG A 88 -17.82 5.46 9.87
C ARG A 88 -18.56 4.27 9.28
N ILE A 89 -18.02 3.61 8.24
CA ILE A 89 -18.66 2.42 7.64
C ILE A 89 -18.86 1.32 8.69
N HIS A 90 -17.86 1.11 9.56
CA HIS A 90 -17.94 0.12 10.63
C HIS A 90 -18.97 0.50 11.71
N GLN A 91 -19.04 1.77 12.09
CA GLN A 91 -19.95 2.27 13.11
C GLN A 91 -21.39 2.44 12.61
N THR A 92 -21.58 2.68 11.30
CA THR A 92 -22.90 2.75 10.65
C THR A 92 -23.36 1.38 10.13
N ALA A 93 -23.00 0.29 10.82
CA ALA A 93 -23.58 -1.01 10.53
C ALA A 93 -25.11 -0.94 10.73
N VAL A 94 -25.87 -1.62 9.87
CA VAL A 94 -27.32 -1.67 10.00
C VAL A 94 -27.67 -2.25 11.38
N PRO A 95 -28.67 -1.69 12.09
CA PRO A 95 -28.98 -2.14 13.43
C PRO A 95 -29.25 -3.66 13.45
N LEU A 96 -28.56 -4.38 14.32
CA LEU A 96 -28.68 -5.84 14.43
C LEU A 96 -30.13 -6.33 14.65
N ASN A 97 -30.97 -5.47 15.21
CA ASN A 97 -32.40 -5.73 15.39
C ASN A 97 -33.17 -5.80 14.06
N TYR A 98 -32.77 -5.01 13.05
CA TYR A 98 -33.37 -5.04 11.72
C TYR A 98 -33.13 -6.39 11.05
N ALA A 99 -31.88 -6.85 10.97
CA ALA A 99 -31.54 -8.14 10.37
C ALA A 99 -32.30 -9.30 11.03
N ARG A 100 -32.34 -9.33 12.38
CA ARG A 100 -33.10 -10.34 13.13
C ARG A 100 -34.60 -10.27 12.88
N HIS A 101 -35.17 -9.07 12.75
CA HIS A 101 -36.59 -8.91 12.50
C HIS A 101 -36.96 -9.38 11.09
N SER A 102 -36.14 -9.05 10.10
CA SER A 102 -36.29 -9.53 8.72
C SER A 102 -36.29 -11.06 8.63
N LEU A 103 -35.37 -11.74 9.34
CA LEU A 103 -35.34 -13.22 9.39
C LEU A 103 -36.62 -13.81 10.01
N ARG A 104 -37.10 -13.22 11.11
CA ARG A 104 -38.33 -13.68 11.79
C ARG A 104 -39.56 -13.49 10.89
N SER A 105 -39.67 -12.33 10.24
CA SER A 105 -40.73 -12.05 9.27
C SER A 105 -40.70 -13.01 8.09
N LEU A 106 -39.52 -13.25 7.52
CA LEU A 106 -39.33 -14.17 6.39
C LEU A 106 -39.73 -15.61 6.77
N SER A 107 -39.30 -16.06 7.95
CA SER A 107 -39.63 -17.39 8.48
C SER A 107 -41.14 -17.55 8.68
N LEU A 108 -41.79 -16.56 9.30
CA LEU A 108 -43.24 -16.57 9.50
C LEU A 108 -44.00 -16.62 8.17
N TRP A 109 -43.57 -15.82 7.19
CA TRP A 109 -44.19 -15.81 5.86
C TRP A 109 -44.08 -17.18 5.18
N LEU A 110 -42.89 -17.80 5.20
CA LEU A 110 -42.66 -19.15 4.68
C LEU A 110 -43.49 -20.22 5.41
N PHE A 111 -43.71 -20.08 6.72
CA PHE A 111 -44.58 -20.99 7.49
C PHE A 111 -46.07 -20.84 7.14
N THR A 112 -46.53 -19.64 6.79
CA THR A 112 -47.94 -19.41 6.40
C THR A 112 -48.25 -19.84 4.97
N LEU A 113 -47.25 -19.81 4.09
CA LEU A 113 -47.37 -20.12 2.67
C LEU A 113 -47.91 -21.53 2.33
N PRO A 114 -47.51 -22.64 3.00
CA PRO A 114 -48.07 -23.97 2.72
C PRO A 114 -49.58 -24.05 2.95
N PHE A 115 -50.12 -23.32 3.94
CA PHE A 115 -51.57 -23.30 4.20
C PHE A 115 -52.35 -22.62 3.08
N ALA A 116 -51.74 -21.69 2.35
CA ALA A 116 -52.35 -21.04 1.20
C ALA A 116 -52.40 -21.98 -0.02
N PHE A 117 -51.31 -22.71 -0.31
CA PHE A 117 -51.16 -23.52 -1.52
C PHE A 117 -51.63 -24.97 -1.40
N VAL A 118 -51.89 -25.48 -0.19
CA VAL A 118 -52.27 -26.88 0.04
C VAL A 118 -53.52 -27.31 -0.75
N ARG A 119 -54.45 -26.39 -1.00
CA ARG A 119 -55.69 -26.66 -1.74
C ARG A 119 -55.48 -26.85 -3.23
N ASP A 120 -54.51 -26.15 -3.81
CA ASP A 120 -54.27 -26.14 -5.25
C ASP A 120 -53.24 -27.20 -5.68
N LEU A 121 -52.17 -27.38 -4.91
CA LEU A 121 -51.04 -28.26 -5.27
C LEU A 121 -51.04 -29.61 -4.55
N GLY A 122 -51.81 -29.80 -3.48
CA GLY A 122 -51.84 -31.07 -2.74
C GLY A 122 -50.44 -31.55 -2.31
N LEU A 123 -50.04 -32.76 -2.73
CA LEU A 123 -48.73 -33.35 -2.42
C LEU A 123 -47.54 -32.62 -3.07
N LEU A 124 -47.74 -31.89 -4.17
CA LEU A 124 -46.71 -31.09 -4.84
C LEU A 124 -46.32 -29.83 -4.04
N THR A 125 -47.11 -29.47 -3.02
CA THR A 125 -46.83 -28.32 -2.14
C THR A 125 -45.47 -28.47 -1.46
N GLY A 126 -45.10 -29.67 -0.99
CA GLY A 126 -43.83 -29.91 -0.29
C GLY A 126 -42.58 -29.53 -1.10
N PRO A 127 -42.39 -30.09 -2.31
CA PRO A 127 -41.26 -29.75 -3.19
C PRO A 127 -41.22 -28.26 -3.58
N VAL A 128 -42.36 -27.67 -3.91
CA VAL A 128 -42.44 -26.25 -4.32
C VAL A 128 -42.10 -25.33 -3.14
N MET A 129 -42.55 -25.65 -1.94
CA MET A 129 -42.20 -24.93 -0.72
C MET A 129 -40.72 -25.03 -0.39
N ALA A 130 -40.12 -26.23 -0.51
CA ALA A 130 -38.70 -26.42 -0.26
C ALA A 130 -37.85 -25.59 -1.22
N PHE A 131 -38.20 -25.56 -2.51
CA PHE A 131 -37.52 -24.75 -3.51
C PHE A 131 -37.64 -23.24 -3.22
N THR A 132 -38.84 -22.77 -2.88
CA THR A 132 -39.10 -21.36 -2.56
C THR A 132 -38.36 -20.91 -1.31
N ALA A 133 -38.38 -21.74 -0.26
CA ALA A 133 -37.64 -21.49 0.98
C ALA A 133 -36.14 -21.42 0.71
N TRP A 134 -35.60 -22.35 -0.07
CA TRP A 134 -34.19 -22.36 -0.44
C TRP A 134 -33.77 -21.07 -1.18
N LEU A 135 -34.59 -20.61 -2.15
CA LEU A 135 -34.32 -19.36 -2.85
C LEU A 135 -34.32 -18.15 -1.91
N LEU A 136 -35.35 -18.01 -1.08
CA LEU A 136 -35.50 -16.83 -0.23
C LEU A 136 -34.50 -16.78 0.93
N PHE A 137 -34.22 -17.93 1.56
CA PHE A 137 -33.14 -18.01 2.55
C PHE A 137 -31.77 -17.79 1.92
N GLY A 138 -31.56 -18.26 0.69
CA GLY A 138 -30.34 -17.98 -0.08
C GLY A 138 -30.13 -16.48 -0.29
N VAL A 139 -31.16 -15.76 -0.75
CA VAL A 139 -31.10 -14.30 -0.91
C VAL A 139 -30.84 -13.59 0.42
N TYR A 140 -31.52 -14.01 1.50
CA TYR A 140 -31.30 -13.44 2.83
C TYR A 140 -29.85 -13.62 3.29
N GLN A 141 -29.28 -14.82 3.10
CA GLN A 141 -27.91 -15.11 3.50
C GLN A 141 -26.87 -14.30 2.71
N ILE A 142 -27.10 -14.10 1.42
CA ILE A 142 -26.25 -13.23 0.59
C ILE A 142 -26.31 -11.79 1.11
N GLY A 143 -27.51 -11.27 1.39
CA GLY A 143 -27.69 -9.94 1.95
C GLY A 143 -26.95 -9.76 3.28
N TYR A 144 -27.10 -10.73 4.19
CA TYR A 144 -26.40 -10.74 5.47
C TYR A 144 -24.86 -10.77 5.31
N SER A 145 -24.35 -11.51 4.33
CA SER A 145 -22.90 -11.59 4.08
C SER A 145 -22.30 -10.31 3.51
N ILE A 146 -23.08 -9.48 2.81
CA ILE A 146 -22.62 -8.22 2.21
C ILE A 146 -22.69 -7.06 3.22
N GLU A 147 -23.49 -7.19 4.27
CA GLU A 147 -23.68 -6.17 5.31
C GLU A 147 -22.39 -5.92 6.14
N ASP A 148 -21.56 -6.95 6.35
CA ASP A 148 -20.26 -6.81 7.02
C ASP A 148 -19.09 -7.08 6.04
N PRO A 149 -18.58 -6.04 5.35
CA PRO A 149 -17.50 -6.20 4.37
C PRO A 149 -16.16 -6.55 5.04
N PHE A 150 -15.95 -6.18 6.30
CA PHE A 150 -14.64 -6.29 6.95
C PHE A 150 -14.40 -7.67 7.59
N GLN A 151 -15.46 -8.38 8.00
CA GLN A 151 -15.31 -9.70 8.63
C GLN A 151 -15.29 -10.87 7.64
N GLY A 152 -15.87 -10.72 6.43
CA GLY A 152 -16.04 -11.84 5.50
C GLY A 152 -15.63 -11.58 4.05
N SER A 153 -16.06 -10.46 3.47
CA SER A 153 -15.87 -10.20 2.04
C SER A 153 -14.45 -9.74 1.70
N LEU A 154 -13.88 -8.84 2.50
CA LEU A 154 -12.59 -8.23 2.24
C LEU A 154 -11.47 -8.97 2.96
N ARG A 155 -10.52 -9.53 2.18
CA ARG A 155 -9.32 -10.19 2.72
C ARG A 155 -8.28 -9.15 3.15
N LEU A 156 -8.53 -8.49 4.28
CA LEU A 156 -7.68 -7.44 4.85
C LEU A 156 -6.21 -7.86 4.98
N THR A 157 -5.94 -9.10 5.42
CA THR A 157 -4.57 -9.62 5.53
C THR A 157 -3.81 -9.57 4.21
N ASN A 158 -4.43 -10.02 3.12
CA ASN A 158 -3.80 -10.03 1.80
C ASN A 158 -3.55 -8.61 1.28
N LEU A 159 -4.49 -7.69 1.56
CA LEU A 159 -4.33 -6.29 1.20
C LEU A 159 -3.16 -5.66 1.99
N CYS A 160 -3.06 -5.91 3.29
CA CYS A 160 -1.95 -5.44 4.11
C CYS A 160 -0.60 -6.02 3.66
N ASP A 161 -0.56 -7.30 3.27
CA ASP A 161 0.64 -7.95 2.76
C ASP A 161 1.06 -7.39 1.39
N ALA A 162 0.11 -7.08 0.51
CA ALA A 162 0.37 -6.40 -0.75
C ALA A 162 0.96 -5.00 -0.53
N ILE A 163 0.32 -4.17 0.31
CA ILE A 163 0.83 -2.84 0.67
C ILE A 163 2.23 -2.92 1.28
N ARG A 164 2.45 -3.90 2.16
CA ARG A 164 3.77 -4.14 2.75
C ARG A 164 4.81 -4.47 1.69
N LYS A 165 4.47 -5.36 0.75
CA LYS A 165 5.37 -5.73 -0.34
C LYS A 165 5.69 -4.50 -1.19
N ASP A 166 4.69 -3.72 -1.58
CA ASP A 166 4.87 -2.52 -2.39
C ASP A 166 5.83 -1.52 -1.72
N ILE A 167 5.67 -1.27 -0.41
CA ILE A 167 6.53 -0.33 0.33
C ILE A 167 7.97 -0.87 0.48
N LEU A 168 8.16 -2.16 0.74
CA LEU A 168 9.49 -2.76 0.94
C LEU A 168 10.22 -3.07 -0.38
N ASP A 169 9.49 -3.29 -1.46
CA ASP A 169 10.03 -3.58 -2.80
C ASP A 169 10.35 -2.28 -3.56
N ASP A 170 9.54 -1.22 -3.39
CA ASP A 170 9.80 0.11 -4.00
C ASP A 170 11.17 0.69 -3.60
N SER A 171 11.68 0.39 -2.41
CA SER A 171 13.04 0.81 -2.01
C SER A 171 14.15 0.19 -2.86
N HIS A 172 13.93 -0.96 -3.50
CA HIS A 172 14.93 -1.63 -4.36
C HIS A 172 14.69 -1.39 -5.86
N VAL A 173 13.44 -1.20 -6.30
CA VAL A 173 13.11 -1.02 -7.73
C VAL A 173 13.46 0.38 -8.24
N ARG A 174 13.32 1.43 -7.41
CA ARG A 174 13.69 2.79 -7.82
C ARG A 174 15.20 2.94 -8.14
N GLU A 175 16.06 2.16 -7.48
CA GLU A 175 17.50 2.15 -7.77
C GLU A 175 17.84 1.38 -9.06
N THR A 176 17.05 0.37 -9.42
CA THR A 176 17.31 -0.46 -10.60
C THR A 176 16.71 0.09 -11.90
N ALA A 177 15.58 0.81 -11.82
CA ALA A 177 14.94 1.39 -13.01
C ALA A 177 15.79 2.49 -13.68
N PHE A 178 16.62 3.23 -12.94
CA PHE A 178 17.50 4.27 -13.51
C PHE A 178 18.92 3.77 -13.86
N SER A 179 19.31 2.57 -13.42
CA SER A 179 20.65 2.02 -13.74
C SER A 179 20.72 1.27 -15.08
N LEU A 180 19.58 1.01 -15.73
CA LEU A 180 19.54 0.43 -17.08
C LEU A 180 19.68 1.49 -18.19
N GLU A 181 19.28 2.74 -17.95
CA GLU A 181 19.44 3.82 -18.93
C GLU A 181 20.91 4.28 -19.06
N ASP A 182 21.71 4.19 -17.98
CA ASP A 182 23.10 4.69 -17.97
C ASP A 182 24.12 3.71 -18.60
N LYS A 183 23.71 2.46 -18.90
CA LYS A 183 24.54 1.51 -19.65
C LYS A 183 24.34 1.57 -21.16
N ARG A 184 23.20 2.07 -21.64
CA ARG A 184 22.95 2.14 -23.09
C ARG A 184 23.60 3.35 -23.77
N SER A 185 23.90 4.41 -23.01
CA SER A 185 24.57 5.62 -23.50
C SER A 185 26.11 5.56 -23.45
N LYS A 186 26.72 4.55 -22.82
CA LYS A 186 28.20 4.42 -22.74
C LYS A 186 28.80 3.29 -23.58
N SER A 187 27.99 2.34 -24.08
CA SER A 187 28.50 1.19 -24.87
C SER A 187 28.46 1.39 -26.38
N GLU A 188 27.68 2.34 -26.91
CA GLU A 188 27.52 2.53 -28.36
C GLU A 188 28.44 3.62 -28.95
N ASP A 189 28.85 4.64 -28.20
CA ASP A 189 29.60 5.78 -28.79
C ASP A 189 31.13 5.60 -28.85
N SER A 190 31.73 4.71 -28.06
CA SER A 190 33.21 4.61 -27.99
C SER A 190 33.83 3.56 -28.92
N ASN A 191 33.06 2.54 -29.33
CA ASN A 191 33.61 1.42 -30.11
C ASN A 191 33.43 1.60 -31.63
N ASP A 192 32.37 2.28 -32.07
CA ASP A 192 32.11 2.46 -33.50
C ASP A 192 33.01 3.53 -34.12
N PHE A 193 33.40 4.58 -33.38
CA PHE A 193 34.27 5.63 -33.91
C PHE A 193 35.73 5.17 -34.11
N ASN A 194 36.23 4.30 -33.22
CA ASN A 194 37.58 3.75 -33.34
C ASN A 194 37.66 2.67 -34.44
N LEU A 195 36.60 1.86 -34.61
CA LEU A 195 36.55 0.85 -35.66
C LEU A 195 36.50 1.47 -37.07
N ILE A 196 35.81 2.61 -37.24
CA ILE A 196 35.76 3.35 -38.51
C ILE A 196 37.10 4.02 -38.81
N ASN A 197 37.78 4.58 -37.80
CA ASN A 197 39.10 5.19 -38.01
C ASN A 197 40.16 4.13 -38.37
N ASP A 198 40.21 3.00 -37.67
CA ASP A 198 41.20 1.95 -37.96
C ASP A 198 40.97 1.34 -39.35
N THR A 199 39.70 1.15 -39.74
CA THR A 199 39.37 0.63 -41.09
C THR A 199 39.63 1.63 -42.22
N LEU A 200 39.45 2.93 -42.00
CA LEU A 200 39.75 3.96 -43.01
C LEU A 200 41.26 4.23 -43.15
N VAL A 201 42.02 4.14 -42.06
CA VAL A 201 43.48 4.26 -42.07
C VAL A 201 44.12 3.09 -42.82
N ASP A 202 43.60 1.87 -42.64
CA ASP A 202 44.04 0.70 -43.39
C ASP A 202 43.63 0.74 -44.88
N PHE A 203 42.48 1.34 -45.22
CA PHE A 203 42.00 1.42 -46.61
C PHE A 203 42.71 2.45 -47.47
N LEU A 204 43.23 3.54 -46.89
CA LEU A 204 43.81 4.64 -47.65
C LEU A 204 45.33 4.60 -47.81
N ASN A 205 46.04 3.66 -47.16
CA ASN A 205 47.50 3.45 -47.24
C ASN A 205 48.31 4.76 -47.39
N ILE A 206 48.00 5.74 -46.54
CA ILE A 206 48.59 7.07 -46.60
C ILE A 206 49.95 7.00 -45.90
N PRO A 207 51.07 7.33 -46.55
CA PRO A 207 52.37 7.35 -45.89
C PRO A 207 52.40 8.43 -44.80
N LYS A 208 52.99 8.08 -43.64
CA LYS A 208 53.14 8.91 -42.41
C LYS A 208 53.65 10.35 -42.59
N SER A 209 54.07 10.74 -43.79
CA SER A 209 54.52 12.09 -44.12
C SER A 209 53.39 13.12 -44.20
N VAL A 210 52.12 12.71 -44.32
CA VAL A 210 50.97 13.62 -44.51
C VAL A 210 50.23 13.93 -43.19
N GLU A 211 50.38 13.08 -42.16
CA GLU A 211 49.76 13.29 -40.83
C GLU A 211 50.26 14.58 -40.15
N ASP A 212 51.57 14.87 -40.25
CA ASP A 212 52.18 16.02 -39.58
C ASP A 212 51.74 17.36 -40.18
N GLU A 213 51.35 17.39 -41.45
CA GLU A 213 50.92 18.61 -42.16
C GLU A 213 49.44 18.93 -41.84
N ILE A 214 48.60 17.91 -41.68
CA ILE A 214 47.19 18.06 -41.30
C ILE A 214 47.07 18.47 -39.83
N LEU A 215 47.88 17.88 -38.93
CA LEU A 215 47.90 18.27 -37.51
C LEU A 215 48.38 19.72 -37.31
N LYS A 216 49.29 20.21 -38.17
CA LYS A 216 49.71 21.62 -38.18
C LYS A 216 48.61 22.56 -38.66
N ALA A 217 47.84 22.16 -39.67
CA ALA A 217 46.73 22.96 -40.18
C ALA A 217 45.58 23.08 -39.17
N VAL A 218 45.24 21.99 -38.47
CA VAL A 218 44.16 21.96 -37.47
C VAL A 218 44.51 22.76 -36.20
N SER A 219 45.77 22.71 -35.75
CA SER A 219 46.23 23.50 -34.59
C SER A 219 46.20 25.01 -34.84
N SER A 220 46.39 25.46 -36.09
CA SER A 220 46.43 26.88 -36.45
C SER A 220 45.05 27.58 -36.50
N ASN A 221 43.94 26.84 -36.37
CA ASN A 221 42.60 27.38 -36.64
C ASN A 221 41.62 27.28 -35.47
N ILE A 222 42.12 27.26 -34.23
CA ILE A 222 41.30 27.39 -33.02
C ILE A 222 41.26 28.87 -32.59
N PRO A 223 40.15 29.60 -32.80
CA PRO A 223 40.02 30.97 -32.31
C PRO A 223 39.95 30.99 -30.77
N SER A 224 40.79 31.83 -30.15
CA SER A 224 40.80 32.12 -28.72
C SER A 224 39.54 32.90 -28.31
N THR A 225 38.49 32.19 -27.88
CA THR A 225 37.37 32.77 -27.15
C THR A 225 36.83 31.77 -26.14
N ILE A 226 37.58 31.54 -25.05
CA ILE A 226 37.09 31.38 -23.67
C ILE A 226 38.27 31.71 -22.74
N MET A 227 38.50 33.01 -22.46
CA MET A 227 39.15 33.44 -21.20
C MET A 227 38.83 34.91 -20.91
N ASN A 228 37.55 35.19 -20.66
CA ASN A 228 37.04 36.17 -19.69
C ASN A 228 35.53 36.02 -19.57
#